data_AF-A0A8E0VLS0-F1
#
_entry.id   AF-A0A8E0VLS0-F1
#
_cell.length_a   1.000
_cell.length_b   1.000
_cell.length_c   1.000
_cell.angle_alpha   90.00
_cell.angle_beta   90.00
_cell.angle_gamma   90.00
#
_symmetry.space_group_name_H-M   'P 1'
#
loop_
_entity.id
_entity.type
_entity.pdbx_description
1 polymer ?
#
loop_
_entity_poly.entity_id
_entity_poly.type
_entity_poly.pdbx_seq_one_letter_code
_entity_poly.pdbx_strand_id
1 'polypeptide(L)'
;MQHMVVDADTVGFSDEKTMVSFLLLNDSAKDFLAAVVYDDRCSPGNFSYTIRLRNKENWFTHMLYPNFIQRRPRTLNYDASPPNYYSTGFLAIQNSIDKAIIYHLCGKNPEVEFQLYLKRMPFPPYLSDFFVDVIQSKLSDVIVLGIFFPILHAVRLTLSEKQRGIKESLRMVGVSSFVYWSSWMITFLTLMIIVSLAITAFLCIDLTANGAVVPLSNPVMIAQLLVVYSFSLLAFGFFLSTLFKSG
;
A
#
# COMPACT_ATOMS: atom_id res chain seq x y z
N MET A 1 -15.59 20.71 -19.89
CA MET A 1 -14.86 21.81 -19.23
C MET A 1 -15.85 22.51 -18.34
N GLN A 2 -15.61 22.53 -17.04
CA GLN A 2 -16.55 23.15 -16.10
C GLN A 2 -15.96 24.48 -15.61
N HIS A 3 -16.82 25.51 -15.60
CA HIS A 3 -16.49 26.86 -15.19
C HIS A 3 -16.67 26.96 -13.67
N MET A 4 -15.66 27.46 -12.96
CA MET A 4 -15.65 27.56 -11.51
C MET A 4 -16.11 28.95 -11.08
N VAL A 5 -17.41 29.11 -10.80
CA VAL A 5 -18.01 30.34 -10.25
C VAL A 5 -18.82 29.97 -9.01
N VAL A 6 -18.67 30.78 -7.97
CA VAL A 6 -19.45 30.69 -6.74
C VAL A 6 -20.17 32.03 -6.55
N ASP A 7 -21.49 31.97 -6.37
CA ASP A 7 -22.30 33.09 -5.92
C ASP A 7 -22.82 32.70 -4.53
N ALA A 8 -22.38 33.40 -3.48
CA ALA A 8 -22.63 33.00 -2.10
C ALA A 8 -22.73 34.20 -1.16
N ASP A 9 -23.68 34.12 -0.23
CA ASP A 9 -23.84 35.08 0.86
C ASP A 9 -22.67 34.99 1.85
N THR A 10 -22.18 36.14 2.30
CA THR A 10 -21.01 36.23 3.18
C THR A 10 -21.40 36.75 4.57
N VAL A 11 -20.81 36.14 5.61
CA VAL A 11 -20.97 36.56 7.00
C VAL A 11 -19.58 36.85 7.56
N GLY A 12 -19.37 38.07 8.05
CA GLY A 12 -18.11 38.50 8.65
C GLY A 12 -18.04 38.17 10.15
N PHE A 13 -16.87 37.71 10.60
CA PHE A 13 -16.55 37.49 12.01
C PHE A 13 -15.27 38.25 12.36
N SER A 14 -15.18 38.76 13.59
CA SER A 14 -14.02 39.53 14.07
C SER A 14 -12.90 38.65 14.65
N ASP A 15 -13.21 37.44 15.12
CA ASP A 15 -12.24 36.53 15.71
C ASP A 15 -12.45 35.10 15.20
N GLU A 16 -11.35 34.39 14.98
CA GLU A 16 -11.35 33.02 14.45
C GLU A 16 -12.10 32.07 15.38
N LYS A 17 -11.96 32.24 16.69
CA LYS A 17 -12.60 31.38 17.70
C LYS A 17 -14.12 31.50 17.64
N THR A 18 -14.63 32.72 17.45
CA THR A 18 -16.07 32.96 17.36
C THR A 18 -16.64 32.30 16.10
N MET A 19 -15.95 32.45 14.97
CA MET A 19 -16.29 31.78 13.71
C MET A 19 -16.31 30.25 13.86
N VAL A 20 -15.28 29.65 14.47
CA VAL A 20 -15.22 28.19 14.66
C VAL A 20 -16.33 27.72 15.60
N SER A 21 -16.58 28.42 16.70
CA SER A 21 -17.66 28.07 17.63
C SER A 21 -19.03 28.14 16.96
N PHE A 22 -19.27 29.13 16.10
CA PHE A 22 -20.50 29.27 15.33
C PHE A 22 -20.72 28.10 14.36
N LEU A 23 -19.65 27.67 13.66
CA LEU A 23 -19.69 26.54 12.73
C LEU A 23 -19.95 25.18 13.42
N LEU A 24 -19.62 25.06 14.71
CA LEU A 24 -19.79 23.85 15.50
C LEU A 24 -21.15 23.80 16.23
N LEU A 25 -21.65 24.95 16.71
CA LEU A 25 -22.84 25.04 17.55
C LEU A 25 -24.15 25.13 16.76
N ASN A 26 -24.11 25.69 15.55
CA ASN A 26 -25.33 25.93 14.77
C ASN A 26 -25.68 24.72 13.89
N ASP A 27 -26.91 24.21 13.97
CA ASP A 27 -27.38 23.12 13.10
C ASP A 27 -27.55 23.58 11.64
N SER A 28 -27.79 24.88 11.43
CA SER A 28 -27.73 25.56 10.12
C SER A 28 -26.32 25.66 9.55
N ALA A 29 -25.28 25.24 10.30
CA ALA A 29 -23.92 25.15 9.79
C ALA A 29 -23.77 24.11 8.65
N LYS A 30 -24.81 23.29 8.40
CA LYS A 30 -24.87 22.35 7.26
C LYS A 30 -24.89 23.06 5.90
N ASP A 31 -25.35 24.31 5.85
CA ASP A 31 -25.48 25.10 4.63
C ASP A 31 -24.24 25.97 4.34
N PHE A 32 -23.27 26.00 5.27
CA PHE A 32 -22.02 26.72 5.06
C PHE A 32 -21.03 25.88 4.26
N LEU A 33 -20.55 26.44 3.14
CA LEU A 33 -19.63 25.76 2.25
C LEU A 33 -18.20 25.74 2.82
N ALA A 34 -17.69 26.90 3.22
CA ALA A 34 -16.36 27.07 3.79
C ALA A 34 -16.29 28.34 4.66
N ALA A 35 -15.22 28.41 5.45
CA ALA A 35 -14.80 29.61 6.15
C ALA A 35 -13.40 30.02 5.69
N VAL A 36 -13.15 31.33 5.65
CA VAL A 36 -11.86 31.89 5.22
C VAL A 36 -11.29 32.71 6.36
N VAL A 37 -10.06 32.41 6.74
CA VAL A 37 -9.29 33.16 7.74
C VAL A 37 -8.19 33.90 7.02
N TYR A 38 -8.16 35.22 7.15
CA TYR A 38 -7.08 36.06 6.65
C TYR A 38 -6.06 36.28 7.78
N ASP A 39 -4.77 36.26 7.45
CA ASP A 39 -3.72 36.60 8.42
C ASP A 39 -3.69 38.13 8.62
N ASP A 40 -3.56 38.58 9.87
CA ASP A 40 -3.59 40.01 10.24
C ASP A 40 -2.41 40.80 9.63
N ARG A 41 -1.37 40.10 9.17
CA ARG A 41 -0.19 40.69 8.54
C ARG A 41 -0.43 41.01 7.06
N CYS A 42 -1.46 41.80 6.76
CA CYS A 42 -1.74 42.28 5.41
C CYS A 42 -0.69 43.31 4.97
N SER A 43 0.43 42.85 4.41
CA SER A 43 1.37 43.71 3.67
C SER A 43 1.04 43.67 2.18
N PRO A 44 1.19 44.79 1.43
CA PRO A 44 0.76 44.94 0.03
C PRO A 44 1.50 44.06 -1.00
N GLY A 45 2.18 42.99 -0.58
CA GLY A 45 2.80 41.98 -1.45
C GLY A 45 2.84 40.56 -0.86
N ASN A 46 2.28 40.34 0.33
CA ASN A 46 2.24 39.01 0.94
C ASN A 46 0.87 38.81 1.61
N PHE A 47 -0.06 38.22 0.87
CA PHE A 47 -1.38 37.84 1.37
C PHE A 47 -1.39 36.34 1.68
N SER A 48 -1.67 36.00 2.93
CA SER A 48 -1.87 34.63 3.39
C SER A 48 -3.33 34.48 3.82
N TYR A 49 -4.01 33.49 3.27
CA TYR A 49 -5.35 33.11 3.67
C TYR A 49 -5.44 31.60 3.89
N THR A 50 -6.28 31.19 4.82
CA THR A 50 -6.55 29.79 5.13
C THR A 50 -8.01 29.49 4.88
N ILE A 51 -8.29 28.58 3.96
CA ILE A 51 -9.65 28.08 3.70
C ILE A 51 -9.89 26.87 4.61
N ARG A 52 -10.93 26.95 5.44
CA ARG A 52 -11.39 25.87 6.33
C ARG A 52 -12.70 25.32 5.81
N LEU A 53 -12.69 24.05 5.41
CA LEU A 53 -13.90 23.32 5.03
C LEU A 53 -14.30 22.32 6.10
N ARG A 54 -15.60 22.03 6.14
CA ARG A 54 -16.11 20.91 6.90
C ARG A 54 -15.62 19.60 6.28
N ASN A 55 -14.89 18.82 7.07
CA ASN A 55 -14.35 17.55 6.62
C ASN A 55 -15.43 16.45 6.59
N LYS A 56 -16.23 16.38 5.52
CA LYS A 56 -17.23 15.32 5.30
C LYS A 56 -16.63 14.04 4.70
N GLU A 57 -15.53 14.16 3.97
CA GLU A 57 -14.96 13.09 3.12
C GLU A 57 -13.59 12.57 3.58
N ASN A 58 -13.23 12.76 4.86
CA ASN A 58 -11.93 12.34 5.42
C ASN A 58 -10.71 12.87 4.63
N TRP A 59 -10.67 14.18 4.42
CA TRP A 59 -9.50 14.86 3.86
C TRP A 59 -8.32 14.76 4.83
N PHE A 60 -7.31 14.00 4.43
CA PHE A 60 -6.07 13.85 5.18
C PHE A 60 -5.06 14.91 4.74
N THR A 61 -5.21 16.14 5.25
CA THR A 61 -4.30 17.26 4.92
C THR A 61 -2.87 17.06 5.47
N HIS A 62 -2.67 16.10 6.37
CA HIS A 62 -1.35 15.70 6.83
C HIS A 62 -0.58 14.81 5.84
N MET A 63 -1.25 14.26 4.81
CA MET A 63 -0.63 13.42 3.79
C MET A 63 -0.67 14.12 2.43
N LEU A 64 0.51 14.35 1.85
CA LEU A 64 0.62 14.86 0.47
C LEU A 64 0.40 13.75 -0.57
N TYR A 65 0.81 12.52 -0.24
CA TYR A 65 0.71 11.35 -1.10
C TYR A 65 0.02 10.19 -0.36
N PRO A 66 -0.70 9.30 -1.09
CA PRO A 66 -1.25 8.10 -0.50
C PRO A 66 -0.12 7.17 -0.04
N ASN A 67 -0.36 6.43 1.04
CA ASN A 67 0.60 5.47 1.59
C ASN A 67 1.03 4.38 0.59
N PHE A 68 0.12 4.00 -0.31
CA PHE A 68 0.40 3.00 -1.36
C PHE A 68 0.23 3.64 -2.74
N ILE A 69 1.33 3.72 -3.47
CA ILE A 69 1.34 4.25 -4.83
C ILE A 69 0.84 3.14 -5.75
N GLN A 70 -0.32 3.38 -6.39
CA GLN A 70 -0.86 2.47 -7.39
C GLN A 70 -0.26 2.79 -8.77
N ARG A 71 0.07 1.77 -9.56
CA ARG A 71 0.57 1.91 -10.94
C ARG A 71 -0.53 2.23 -11.96
N ARG A 72 -1.62 2.83 -11.50
CA ARG A 72 -2.82 3.17 -12.26
C ARG A 72 -3.29 4.57 -11.87
N PRO A 73 -4.15 5.21 -12.66
CA PRO A 73 -4.78 6.46 -12.25
C PRO A 73 -5.48 6.27 -10.91
N ARG A 74 -5.27 7.22 -9.98
CA ARG A 74 -5.86 7.17 -8.63
C ARG A 74 -7.38 7.06 -8.66
N THR A 75 -8.01 7.71 -9.63
CA THR A 75 -9.43 7.60 -9.94
C THR A 75 -9.63 7.71 -11.45
N LEU A 76 -10.74 7.20 -11.94
CA LEU A 76 -11.26 7.50 -13.29
C LEU A 76 -12.22 8.69 -13.29
N ASN A 77 -12.65 9.18 -12.13
CA ASN A 77 -13.55 10.32 -12.02
C ASN A 77 -12.91 11.59 -12.59
N TYR A 78 -13.75 12.44 -13.19
CA TYR A 78 -13.32 13.72 -13.76
C TYR A 78 -12.87 14.72 -12.68
N ASP A 79 -13.44 14.62 -11.47
CA ASP A 79 -13.30 15.57 -10.36
C ASP A 79 -11.96 15.51 -9.59
N ALA A 80 -10.97 14.80 -10.15
CA ALA A 80 -9.61 14.66 -9.60
C ALA A 80 -9.55 14.10 -8.15
N SER A 81 -10.49 13.22 -7.82
CA SER A 81 -10.64 12.51 -6.55
C SER A 81 -9.60 11.41 -6.27
N PRO A 82 -9.36 11.01 -5.00
CA PRO A 82 -9.40 11.79 -3.77
C PRO A 82 -8.08 12.55 -3.50
N PRO A 83 -8.13 13.66 -2.74
CA PRO A 83 -9.34 14.32 -2.18
C PRO A 83 -10.16 15.08 -3.24
N ASN A 84 -11.48 15.21 -3.03
CA ASN A 84 -12.39 15.78 -4.02
C ASN A 84 -12.45 17.32 -3.97
N TYR A 85 -11.37 18.00 -4.36
CA TYR A 85 -11.36 19.47 -4.30
C TYR A 85 -12.38 20.14 -5.24
N TYR A 86 -12.75 19.47 -6.33
CA TYR A 86 -13.70 20.01 -7.29
C TYR A 86 -15.17 19.89 -6.83
N SER A 87 -15.63 18.67 -6.50
CA SER A 87 -17.04 18.44 -6.13
C SER A 87 -17.44 19.10 -4.81
N THR A 88 -16.49 19.31 -3.90
CA THR A 88 -16.72 20.02 -2.63
C THR A 88 -16.76 21.54 -2.77
N GLY A 89 -16.45 22.07 -3.96
CA GLY A 89 -16.41 23.51 -4.22
C GLY A 89 -15.16 24.22 -3.68
N PHE A 90 -14.19 23.50 -3.11
CA PHE A 90 -12.95 24.10 -2.61
C PHE A 90 -12.20 24.88 -3.68
N LEU A 91 -12.02 24.29 -4.88
CA LEU A 91 -11.36 24.97 -6.00
C LEU A 91 -12.14 26.20 -6.47
N ALA A 92 -13.47 26.14 -6.38
CA ALA A 92 -14.33 27.24 -6.80
C ALA A 92 -14.23 28.43 -5.83
N ILE A 93 -14.16 28.16 -4.52
CA ILE A 93 -13.91 29.18 -3.48
C ILE A 93 -12.52 29.76 -3.65
N GLN A 94 -11.49 28.92 -3.81
CA GLN A 94 -10.12 29.36 -4.01
C GLN A 94 -10.01 30.30 -5.22
N ASN A 95 -10.58 29.89 -6.36
CA ASN A 95 -10.62 30.71 -7.58
C ASN A 95 -11.36 32.05 -7.36
N SER A 96 -12.45 32.06 -6.60
CA SER A 96 -13.24 33.27 -6.35
C SER A 96 -12.49 34.27 -5.45
N ILE A 97 -11.80 33.77 -4.40
CA ILE A 97 -10.97 34.59 -3.51
C ILE A 97 -9.77 35.16 -4.28
N ASP A 98 -9.07 34.31 -5.04
CA ASP A 98 -7.91 34.75 -5.83
C ASP A 98 -8.31 35.82 -6.85
N LYS A 99 -9.45 35.65 -7.53
CA LYS A 99 -10.02 36.68 -8.41
C LYS A 99 -10.32 37.99 -7.65
N ALA A 100 -10.92 37.91 -6.46
CA ALA A 100 -11.23 39.09 -5.66
C ALA A 100 -9.96 39.84 -5.22
N ILE A 101 -8.91 39.11 -4.82
CA ILE A 101 -7.61 39.67 -4.46
C ILE A 101 -6.95 40.34 -5.67
N ILE A 102 -6.92 39.66 -6.83
CA ILE A 102 -6.36 40.21 -8.06
C ILE A 102 -7.10 41.49 -8.47
N TYR A 103 -8.43 41.47 -8.40
CA TYR A 103 -9.26 42.64 -8.70
C TYR A 103 -8.92 43.82 -7.78
N HIS A 104 -8.77 43.56 -6.48
CA HIS A 104 -8.47 44.60 -5.50
C HIS A 104 -7.05 45.19 -5.65
N LEU A 105 -6.06 44.36 -5.94
CA LEU A 105 -4.66 44.79 -6.03
C LEU A 105 -4.30 45.40 -7.40
N CYS A 106 -4.86 44.86 -8.48
CA CYS A 106 -4.52 45.24 -9.86
C CYS A 106 -5.54 46.21 -10.47
N GLY A 107 -6.76 46.30 -9.92
CA GLY A 107 -7.85 47.14 -10.46
C GLY A 107 -8.43 46.65 -11.79
N LYS A 108 -8.07 45.43 -12.22
CA LYS A 108 -8.54 44.80 -13.46
C LYS A 108 -9.51 43.68 -13.17
N ASN A 109 -10.54 43.53 -14.00
CA ASN A 109 -11.50 42.43 -13.86
C ASN A 109 -10.90 41.12 -14.42
N PRO A 110 -10.53 40.15 -13.56
CA PRO A 110 -9.85 38.92 -14.00
C PRO A 110 -10.75 38.00 -14.85
N GLU A 111 -12.07 38.14 -14.77
CA GLU A 111 -13.00 37.30 -15.56
C GLU A 111 -12.92 37.57 -17.07
N VAL A 112 -12.49 38.78 -17.44
CA VAL A 112 -12.31 39.19 -18.83
C VAL A 112 -10.92 38.80 -19.33
N GLU A 113 -9.92 38.71 -18.45
CA GLU A 113 -8.53 38.44 -18.83
C GLU A 113 -8.21 36.96 -18.99
N PHE A 114 -8.75 36.06 -18.14
CA PHE A 114 -8.47 34.63 -18.26
C PHE A 114 -9.59 33.73 -17.71
N GLN A 115 -9.80 32.58 -18.37
CA GLN A 115 -10.73 31.54 -17.93
C GLN A 115 -9.96 30.32 -17.40
N LEU A 116 -10.29 29.91 -16.16
CA LEU A 116 -9.66 28.78 -15.50
C LEU A 116 -10.49 27.51 -15.72
N TYR A 117 -9.85 26.45 -16.21
CA TYR A 117 -10.46 25.14 -16.38
C TYR A 117 -9.67 24.06 -15.65
N LEU A 118 -10.39 23.16 -14.98
CA LEU A 118 -9.79 21.96 -14.42
C LEU A 118 -9.65 20.88 -15.49
N LYS A 119 -8.44 20.35 -15.68
CA LYS A 119 -8.17 19.21 -16.55
C LYS A 119 -7.13 18.28 -15.92
N ARG A 120 -7.37 16.98 -15.98
CA ARG A 120 -6.44 15.96 -15.48
C ARG A 120 -5.35 15.69 -16.51
N MET A 121 -4.15 15.38 -16.02
CA MET A 121 -3.07 14.90 -16.87
C MET A 121 -3.43 13.52 -17.44
N PRO A 122 -3.22 13.29 -18.75
CA PRO A 122 -3.48 11.99 -19.34
C PRO A 122 -2.52 10.95 -18.77
N PHE A 123 -3.03 9.75 -18.47
CA PHE A 123 -2.23 8.62 -18.02
C PHE A 123 -2.00 7.66 -19.20
N PRO A 124 -0.80 7.05 -19.34
CA PRO A 124 -0.54 6.08 -20.40
C PRO A 124 -1.49 4.87 -20.32
N PRO A 125 -1.66 4.10 -21.40
CA PRO A 125 -2.45 2.88 -21.38
C PRO A 125 -1.91 1.90 -20.32
N TYR A 126 -2.82 1.34 -19.52
CA TYR A 126 -2.48 0.44 -18.42
C TYR A 126 -3.41 -0.76 -18.43
N LEU A 127 -2.90 -1.90 -17.95
CA LEU A 127 -3.70 -3.10 -17.71
C LEU A 127 -4.23 -3.04 -16.29
N SER A 128 -5.55 -2.99 -16.14
CA SER A 128 -6.21 -3.02 -14.85
C SER A 128 -6.63 -4.44 -14.51
N ASP A 129 -5.78 -5.14 -13.77
CA ASP A 129 -6.15 -6.44 -13.20
C ASP A 129 -6.00 -6.39 -11.68
N PHE A 130 -7.11 -6.63 -10.98
CA PHE A 130 -7.14 -6.72 -9.52
C PHE A 130 -6.29 -7.90 -9.03
N PHE A 131 -6.20 -8.97 -9.81
CA PHE A 131 -5.43 -10.15 -9.48
C PHE A 131 -3.94 -9.86 -9.31
N VAL A 132 -3.38 -8.96 -10.13
CA VAL A 132 -1.97 -8.56 -10.04
C VAL A 132 -1.65 -7.87 -8.72
N ASP A 133 -2.56 -7.04 -8.20
CA ASP A 133 -2.39 -6.34 -6.91
C ASP A 133 -2.46 -7.33 -5.73
N VAL A 134 -3.39 -8.30 -5.82
CA VAL A 134 -3.50 -9.39 -4.84
C VAL A 134 -2.24 -10.25 -4.87
N ILE A 135 -1.72 -10.63 -6.04
CA ILE A 135 -0.47 -11.38 -6.14
C ILE A 135 0.68 -10.57 -5.52
N GLN A 136 0.86 -9.31 -5.89
CA GLN A 136 1.98 -8.50 -5.36
C GLN A 136 1.96 -8.41 -3.83
N SER A 137 0.78 -8.33 -3.22
CA SER A 137 0.64 -8.22 -1.77
C SER A 137 0.63 -9.56 -1.03
N LYS A 138 0.12 -10.65 -1.64
CA LYS A 138 -0.13 -11.93 -0.96
C LYS A 138 0.77 -13.07 -1.40
N LEU A 139 1.50 -12.95 -2.51
CA LEU A 139 2.38 -14.00 -3.01
C LEU A 139 3.43 -14.41 -1.96
N SER A 140 4.01 -13.45 -1.25
CA SER A 140 5.00 -13.73 -0.20
C SER A 140 4.41 -14.60 0.91
N ASP A 141 3.21 -14.27 1.38
CA ASP A 141 2.54 -15.02 2.44
C ASP A 141 2.27 -16.48 2.00
N VAL A 142 1.81 -16.67 0.76
CA VAL A 142 1.54 -17.99 0.18
C VAL A 142 2.80 -18.83 0.08
N ILE A 143 3.91 -18.25 -0.39
CA ILE A 143 5.20 -18.95 -0.51
C ILE A 143 5.72 -19.37 0.87
N VAL A 144 5.65 -18.47 1.86
CA VAL A 144 6.08 -18.77 3.23
C VAL A 144 5.26 -19.93 3.80
N LEU A 145 3.93 -19.89 3.68
CA LEU A 145 3.05 -20.97 4.13
C LEU A 145 3.32 -22.29 3.41
N GLY A 146 3.57 -22.25 2.11
CA GLY A 146 3.88 -23.44 1.31
C GLY A 146 5.17 -24.14 1.73
N ILE A 147 6.19 -23.39 2.13
CA ILE A 147 7.48 -23.93 2.56
C ILE A 147 7.49 -24.30 4.06
N PHE A 148 6.64 -23.65 4.87
CA PHE A 148 6.56 -23.86 6.31
C PHE A 148 6.20 -25.31 6.68
N PHE A 149 5.21 -25.90 6.00
CA PHE A 149 4.77 -27.27 6.26
C PHE A 149 5.89 -28.33 6.04
N PRO A 150 6.61 -28.34 4.90
CA PRO A 150 7.74 -29.23 4.69
C PRO A 150 8.85 -29.10 5.73
N ILE A 151 9.15 -27.87 6.19
CA ILE A 151 10.16 -27.64 7.25
C ILE A 151 9.68 -28.22 8.58
N LEU A 152 8.42 -27.95 8.96
CA LEU A 152 7.86 -28.54 10.18
C LEU A 152 7.88 -30.06 10.14
N HIS A 153 7.55 -30.64 8.98
CA HIS A 153 7.63 -32.08 8.79
C HIS A 153 9.06 -32.60 8.97
N ALA A 154 10.06 -31.92 8.37
CA ALA A 154 11.47 -32.27 8.52
C ALA A 154 11.96 -32.22 9.99
N VAL A 155 11.61 -31.15 10.70
CA VAL A 155 11.94 -30.99 12.12
C VAL A 155 11.25 -32.06 12.97
N ARG A 156 9.96 -32.33 12.73
CA ARG A 156 9.20 -33.36 13.44
C ARG A 156 9.79 -34.74 13.25
N LEU A 157 10.19 -35.10 12.02
CA LEU A 157 10.85 -36.37 11.74
C LEU A 157 12.17 -36.50 12.51
N THR A 158 12.99 -35.45 12.50
CA THR A 158 14.26 -35.41 13.25
C THR A 158 14.05 -35.56 14.75
N LEU A 159 13.05 -34.87 15.30
CA LEU A 159 12.72 -34.94 16.73
C LEU A 159 12.15 -36.30 17.11
N SER A 160 11.28 -36.89 16.27
CA SER A 160 10.71 -38.21 16.51
C SER A 160 11.78 -39.29 16.54
N GLU A 161 12.76 -39.25 15.64
CA GLU A 161 13.90 -40.16 15.70
C GLU A 161 14.77 -39.94 16.94
N LYS A 162 15.00 -38.67 17.31
CA LYS A 162 15.76 -38.32 18.52
C LYS A 162 15.09 -38.86 19.78
N GLN A 163 13.77 -38.77 19.88
CA GLN A 163 13.01 -39.32 21.02
C GLN A 163 13.06 -40.86 21.09
N ARG A 164 13.13 -41.54 19.94
CA ARG A 164 13.24 -43.01 19.87
C ARG A 164 14.65 -43.54 20.13
N GLY A 165 15.65 -42.65 20.31
CA GLY A 165 17.04 -43.05 20.51
C GLY A 165 17.65 -43.79 19.32
N ILE A 166 17.08 -43.63 18.10
CA ILE A 166 17.51 -44.36 16.89
C ILE A 166 18.98 -44.09 16.57
N LYS A 167 19.46 -42.88 16.87
CA LYS A 167 20.86 -42.52 16.71
C LYS A 167 21.78 -43.35 17.62
N GLU A 168 21.41 -43.57 18.89
CA GLU A 168 22.21 -44.40 19.79
C GLU A 168 22.17 -45.87 19.38
N SER A 169 21.02 -46.39 18.95
CA SER A 169 20.91 -47.78 18.49
C SER A 169 21.74 -48.05 17.24
N LEU A 170 21.71 -47.15 16.25
CA LEU A 170 22.58 -47.23 15.06
C LEU A 170 24.07 -47.16 15.41
N ARG A 171 24.43 -46.35 16.42
CA ARG A 171 25.81 -46.27 16.91
C ARG A 171 26.26 -47.58 17.57
N MET A 172 25.38 -48.27 18.30
CA MET A 172 25.66 -49.60 18.88
C MET A 172 25.89 -50.67 17.80
N VAL A 173 25.22 -50.54 16.65
CA VAL A 173 25.41 -51.44 15.47
C VAL A 173 26.71 -51.12 14.68
N GLY A 174 27.42 -50.05 15.04
CA GLY A 174 28.70 -49.67 14.41
C GLY A 174 28.56 -48.63 13.29
N VAL A 175 27.39 -48.01 13.12
CA VAL A 175 27.21 -46.93 12.14
C VAL A 175 27.83 -45.64 12.69
N SER A 176 28.66 -44.98 11.88
CA SER A 176 29.27 -43.70 12.27
C SER A 176 28.22 -42.59 12.32
N SER A 177 28.38 -41.66 13.26
CA SER A 177 27.45 -40.52 13.38
C SER A 177 27.47 -39.60 12.16
N PHE A 178 28.57 -39.59 11.39
CA PHE A 178 28.66 -38.81 10.15
C PHE A 178 27.67 -39.30 9.10
N VAL A 179 27.62 -40.62 8.87
CA VAL A 179 26.70 -41.23 7.89
C VAL A 179 25.24 -40.94 8.24
N TYR A 180 24.90 -40.95 9.54
CA TYR A 180 23.56 -40.58 10.01
C TYR A 180 23.17 -39.14 9.62
N TRP A 181 24.04 -38.17 9.90
CA TRP A 181 23.77 -36.77 9.56
C TRP A 181 23.77 -36.51 8.07
N SER A 182 24.66 -37.16 7.31
CA SER A 182 24.68 -37.07 5.85
C SER A 182 23.40 -37.63 5.22
N SER A 183 22.88 -38.75 5.73
CA SER A 183 21.60 -39.30 5.27
C SER A 183 20.47 -38.29 5.43
N TRP A 184 20.34 -37.68 6.60
CA TRP A 184 19.36 -36.64 6.86
C TRP A 184 19.53 -35.40 5.98
N MET A 185 20.77 -34.95 5.77
CA MET A 185 21.04 -33.80 4.91
C MET A 185 20.57 -34.06 3.48
N ILE A 186 20.83 -35.26 2.95
CA ILE A 186 20.40 -35.65 1.60
C ILE A 186 18.88 -35.75 1.52
N THR A 187 18.21 -36.40 2.47
CA THR A 187 16.75 -36.57 2.45
C THR A 187 16.01 -35.25 2.57
N PHE A 188 16.51 -34.31 3.38
CA PHE A 188 15.89 -32.99 3.46
C PHE A 188 16.20 -32.11 2.26
N LEU A 189 17.40 -32.19 1.70
CA LEU A 189 17.74 -31.44 0.49
C LEU A 189 16.89 -31.90 -0.70
N THR A 190 16.69 -33.21 -0.89
CA THR A 190 15.81 -33.72 -1.94
C THR A 190 14.36 -33.30 -1.73
N LEU A 191 13.85 -33.38 -0.50
CA LEU A 191 12.49 -32.94 -0.16
C LEU A 191 12.29 -31.44 -0.45
N MET A 192 13.25 -30.58 -0.09
CA MET A 192 13.17 -29.14 -0.35
C MET A 192 13.22 -28.82 -1.85
N ILE A 193 14.03 -29.55 -2.63
CA ILE A 193 14.06 -29.40 -4.09
C ILE A 193 12.70 -29.78 -4.68
N ILE A 194 12.12 -30.91 -4.30
CA ILE A 194 10.81 -31.36 -4.81
C ILE A 194 9.72 -30.34 -4.50
N VAL A 195 9.68 -29.83 -3.27
CA VAL A 195 8.69 -28.81 -2.86
C VAL A 195 8.90 -27.51 -3.63
N SER A 196 10.12 -27.01 -3.73
CA SER A 196 10.42 -25.78 -4.47
C SER A 196 10.05 -25.87 -5.95
N LEU A 197 10.26 -27.03 -6.58
CA LEU A 197 9.84 -27.31 -7.95
C LEU A 197 8.32 -27.39 -8.06
N ALA A 198 7.63 -28.01 -7.10
CA ALA A 198 6.16 -28.07 -7.08
C ALA A 198 5.54 -26.67 -6.94
N ILE A 199 6.09 -25.82 -6.07
CA ILE A 199 5.67 -24.42 -5.92
C ILE A 199 5.95 -23.66 -7.22
N THR A 200 7.15 -23.79 -7.81
CA THR A 200 7.49 -23.13 -9.08
C THR A 200 6.56 -23.58 -10.21
N ALA A 201 6.27 -24.88 -10.29
CA ALA A 201 5.32 -25.43 -11.26
C ALA A 201 3.93 -24.81 -11.09
N PHE A 202 3.45 -24.69 -9.85
CA PHE A 202 2.18 -24.05 -9.55
C PHE A 202 2.15 -22.55 -9.93
N LEU A 203 3.27 -21.83 -9.78
CA LEU A 203 3.35 -20.40 -10.13
C LEU A 203 3.49 -20.16 -11.65
N CYS A 204 4.24 -21.01 -12.36
CA CYS A 204 4.67 -20.75 -13.73
C CYS A 204 3.96 -21.60 -14.79
N ILE A 205 3.38 -22.75 -14.45
CA ILE A 205 2.73 -23.63 -15.42
C ILE A 205 1.24 -23.29 -15.47
N ASP A 206 0.70 -23.18 -16.69
CA ASP A 206 -0.73 -23.02 -16.98
C ASP A 206 -1.53 -24.28 -16.59
N LEU A 207 -1.68 -24.54 -15.30
CA LEU A 207 -2.49 -25.66 -14.78
C LEU A 207 -4.00 -25.33 -14.76
N THR A 208 -4.36 -24.05 -14.93
CA THR A 208 -5.74 -23.57 -14.86
C THR A 208 -6.12 -22.84 -16.14
N ALA A 209 -7.40 -22.92 -16.54
CA ALA A 209 -7.94 -22.24 -17.72
C ALA A 209 -7.73 -20.70 -17.74
N ASN A 210 -7.31 -20.13 -16.60
CA ASN A 210 -7.08 -18.71 -16.39
C ASN A 210 -5.59 -18.29 -16.57
N GLY A 211 -4.73 -19.18 -17.08
CA GLY A 211 -3.32 -18.89 -17.36
C GLY A 211 -2.39 -18.90 -16.14
N ALA A 212 -1.11 -18.66 -16.38
CA ALA A 212 -0.04 -18.70 -15.40
C ALA A 212 -0.06 -17.46 -14.50
N VAL A 213 0.26 -17.64 -13.22
CA VAL A 213 0.31 -16.55 -12.22
C VAL A 213 1.41 -15.56 -12.58
N VAL A 214 2.52 -16.04 -13.14
CA VAL A 214 3.66 -15.21 -13.54
C VAL A 214 4.11 -15.55 -14.97
N PRO A 215 3.39 -15.09 -16.01
CA PRO A 215 3.59 -15.57 -17.37
C PRO A 215 4.89 -15.07 -18.03
N LEU A 216 5.43 -13.92 -17.59
CA LEU A 216 6.64 -13.32 -18.18
C LEU A 216 7.95 -13.71 -17.48
N SER A 217 7.91 -14.42 -16.35
CA SER A 217 9.13 -14.70 -15.57
C SER A 217 9.76 -16.04 -15.95
N ASN A 218 11.10 -16.11 -15.90
CA ASN A 218 11.81 -17.36 -16.15
C ASN A 218 11.63 -18.32 -14.96
N PRO A 219 11.03 -19.51 -15.16
CA PRO A 219 10.77 -20.46 -14.08
C PRO A 219 12.04 -20.99 -13.41
N VAL A 220 13.15 -21.07 -14.14
CA VAL A 220 14.44 -21.56 -13.61
C VAL A 220 14.98 -20.62 -12.53
N MET A 221 14.88 -19.31 -12.74
CA MET A 221 15.32 -18.32 -11.76
C MET A 221 14.49 -18.38 -10.48
N ILE A 222 13.17 -18.57 -10.62
CA ILE A 222 12.25 -18.71 -9.49
C ILE A 222 12.57 -19.99 -8.69
N ALA A 223 12.76 -21.11 -9.38
CA ALA A 223 13.15 -22.37 -8.74
C ALA A 223 14.46 -22.24 -7.96
N GLN A 224 15.49 -21.63 -8.57
CA GLN A 224 16.78 -21.40 -7.90
C GLN A 224 16.62 -20.55 -6.63
N LEU A 225 15.85 -19.46 -6.71
CA LEU A 225 15.58 -18.59 -5.56
C LEU A 225 14.89 -19.37 -4.42
N LEU A 226 13.86 -20.15 -4.75
CA LEU A 226 13.11 -20.93 -3.77
C LEU A 226 13.94 -22.05 -3.13
N VAL A 227 14.84 -22.70 -3.89
CA VAL A 227 15.76 -23.71 -3.35
C VAL A 227 16.72 -23.09 -2.34
N VAL A 228 17.36 -21.96 -2.69
CA VAL A 228 18.29 -21.27 -1.79
C VAL A 228 17.58 -20.77 -0.53
N TYR A 229 16.35 -20.23 -0.69
CA TYR A 229 15.52 -19.81 0.44
C TYR A 229 15.16 -20.98 1.36
N SER A 230 14.69 -22.10 0.79
CA SER A 230 14.35 -23.31 1.56
C SER A 230 15.55 -23.91 2.29
N PHE A 231 16.74 -23.89 1.67
CA PHE A 231 17.98 -24.33 2.30
C PHE A 231 18.36 -23.46 3.49
N SER A 232 18.24 -22.13 3.37
CA SER A 232 18.51 -21.19 4.47
C SER A 232 17.57 -21.42 5.67
N LEU A 233 16.28 -21.66 5.39
CA LEU A 233 15.27 -21.97 6.39
C LEU A 233 15.51 -23.32 7.08
N LEU A 234 15.91 -24.34 6.31
CA LEU A 234 16.26 -25.66 6.86
C LEU A 234 17.46 -25.55 7.80
N ALA A 235 18.51 -24.85 7.39
CA ALA A 235 19.70 -24.61 8.22
C ALA A 235 19.34 -23.86 9.52
N PHE A 236 18.49 -22.85 9.42
CA PHE A 236 17.97 -22.13 10.58
C PHE A 236 17.11 -23.01 11.49
N GLY A 237 16.24 -23.85 10.92
CA GLY A 237 15.42 -24.81 11.67
C GLY A 237 16.26 -25.84 12.42
N PHE A 238 17.33 -26.35 11.81
CA PHE A 238 18.29 -27.22 12.49
C PHE A 238 19.02 -26.52 13.61
N PHE A 239 19.50 -25.29 13.37
CA PHE A 239 20.11 -24.48 14.41
C PHE A 239 19.18 -24.34 15.62
N LEU A 240 17.91 -23.99 15.42
CA LEU A 240 16.92 -23.90 16.49
C LEU A 240 16.69 -25.25 17.20
N SER A 241 16.59 -26.35 16.45
CA SER A 241 16.41 -27.70 17.02
C SER A 241 17.56 -28.11 17.96
N THR A 242 18.78 -27.61 17.73
CA THR A 242 19.90 -27.85 18.65
C THR A 242 19.80 -27.10 19.98
N LEU A 243 19.11 -25.94 20.01
CA LEU A 243 18.92 -25.14 21.23
C LEU A 243 17.92 -25.82 22.19
N PHE A 244 16.92 -26.51 21.66
CA PHE A 244 15.92 -27.21 22.46
C PHE A 244 16.39 -28.64 22.77
N LYS A 245 16.96 -28.81 23.97
CA LYS A 245 17.12 -30.13 24.59
C LYS A 245 15.88 -30.42 25.44
N SER A 246 15.20 -31.52 25.16
CA SER A 246 14.21 -32.06 26.11
C SER A 246 14.98 -32.48 27.35
N GLY A 247 14.66 -31.85 28.48
CA GLY A 247 14.81 -32.49 29.78
C GLY A 247 13.85 -33.65 29.91
#